data_AF-A0A1G4J4F3-F1
#
_entry.id   AF-A0A1G4J4F3-F1
#
_cell.length_a   1.000
_cell.length_b   1.000
_cell.length_c   1.000
_cell.angle_alpha   90.00
_cell.angle_beta   90.00
_cell.angle_gamma   90.00
#
_symmetry.space_group_name_H-M   'P 1'
#
loop_
_entity.id
_entity.type
_entity.pdbx_description
1 polymer ?
#
loop_
_entity_poly.entity_id
_entity_poly.type
_entity_poly.pdbx_seq_one_letter_code
_entity_poly.pdbx_strand_id
1 'polypeptide(L)'
;MRKFQSFSASVESSLLQPPKTPNESDMYAEPENFLEIEVANPKTHFPHAENRGMYTDYEVICRTNLPSFTKRTSKVRRRYSEFELFRKCLLKELSLSSHPKVVVPHLPGKIILGNRFSDEAIEERKQDLNKWMFTVAGHPLLQSGSKVLVRFIENKEFLG
;
A
#
# COMPACT_ATOMS: atom_id res chain seq x y z
N MET A 1 70.16 26.49 -13.49
CA MET A 1 69.07 26.59 -14.49
C MET A 1 68.09 25.45 -14.26
N ARG A 2 66.87 25.74 -13.80
CA ARG A 2 65.79 24.75 -13.57
C ARG A 2 65.02 24.56 -14.87
N LYS A 3 64.89 23.32 -15.34
CA LYS A 3 64.11 22.95 -16.53
C LYS A 3 62.63 22.90 -16.16
N PHE A 4 61.79 23.57 -16.94
CA PHE A 4 60.34 23.45 -16.95
C PHE A 4 59.96 22.06 -17.50
N GLN A 5 59.05 21.34 -16.82
CA GLN A 5 58.39 20.15 -17.36
C GLN A 5 56.89 20.43 -17.45
N SER A 6 56.32 20.14 -18.62
CA SER A 6 54.95 20.42 -19.02
C SER A 6 53.93 19.51 -18.33
N PHE A 7 52.75 20.06 -18.09
CA PHE A 7 51.57 19.36 -17.61
C PHE A 7 51.11 18.28 -18.61
N SER A 8 50.91 17.05 -18.13
CA SER A 8 50.05 16.06 -18.78
C SER A 8 48.94 15.71 -17.80
N ALA A 9 47.72 16.18 -18.11
CA ALA A 9 46.52 15.82 -17.40
C ALA A 9 46.13 14.38 -17.78
N SER A 10 46.23 13.45 -16.83
CA SER A 10 45.67 12.12 -16.97
C SER A 10 44.15 12.21 -16.78
N VAL A 11 43.42 12.36 -17.89
CA VAL A 11 41.99 12.06 -17.91
C VAL A 11 41.88 10.54 -17.97
N GLU A 12 41.69 9.94 -16.80
CA GLU A 12 41.46 8.51 -16.65
C GLU A 12 40.09 8.19 -17.27
N SER A 13 40.14 7.57 -18.44
CA SER A 13 39.01 7.06 -19.20
C SER A 13 38.26 6.01 -18.37
N SER A 14 37.21 6.43 -17.68
CA SER A 14 36.19 5.50 -17.19
C SER A 14 35.46 4.94 -18.42
N LEU A 15 35.80 3.70 -18.77
CA LEU A 15 35.17 2.93 -19.83
C LEU A 15 33.64 3.03 -19.69
N LEU A 16 33.01 3.66 -20.69
CA LEU A 16 31.56 3.68 -20.87
C LEU A 16 31.08 2.22 -20.90
N GLN A 17 30.32 1.82 -19.89
CA GLN A 17 29.55 0.58 -19.98
C GLN A 17 28.66 0.68 -21.22
N PRO A 18 28.57 -0.38 -22.05
CA PRO A 18 27.65 -0.37 -23.19
C PRO A 18 26.24 -0.05 -22.67
N PRO A 19 25.45 0.76 -23.39
CA PRO A 19 24.09 1.04 -22.98
C PRO A 19 23.37 -0.30 -22.82
N LYS A 20 22.91 -0.59 -21.59
CA LYS A 20 22.05 -1.74 -21.34
C LYS A 20 20.90 -1.61 -22.31
N THR A 21 20.71 -2.60 -23.19
CA THR A 21 19.50 -2.71 -24.00
C THR A 21 18.32 -2.60 -23.04
N PRO A 22 17.47 -1.56 -23.15
CA PRO A 22 16.29 -1.45 -22.32
C PRO A 22 15.48 -2.72 -22.52
N ASN A 23 15.07 -3.38 -21.43
CA ASN A 23 14.14 -4.49 -21.57
C ASN A 23 12.86 -3.96 -22.23
N GLU A 24 12.17 -4.76 -23.06
CA GLU A 24 10.92 -4.32 -23.71
C GLU A 24 9.89 -3.77 -22.71
N SER A 25 9.91 -4.26 -21.47
CA SER A 25 9.10 -3.75 -20.36
C SER A 25 9.44 -2.31 -19.95
N ASP A 26 10.71 -1.91 -20.07
CA ASP A 26 11.20 -0.59 -19.66
C ASP A 26 10.88 0.47 -20.73
N MET A 27 10.77 0.05 -22.00
CA MET A 27 10.40 0.93 -23.11
C MET A 27 8.95 1.46 -23.04
N TYR A 28 8.08 0.74 -22.33
CA TYR A 28 6.68 1.11 -22.12
C TYR A 28 6.32 1.29 -20.64
N ALA A 29 7.32 1.51 -19.78
CA ALA A 29 7.08 1.78 -18.38
C ALA A 29 6.32 3.11 -18.19
N GLU A 30 5.34 3.10 -17.29
CA GLU A 30 4.60 4.31 -16.94
C GLU A 30 5.57 5.34 -16.33
N PRO A 31 5.64 6.57 -16.87
CA PRO A 31 6.67 7.54 -16.48
C PRO A 31 6.45 8.14 -15.09
N GLU A 32 5.21 8.07 -14.58
CA GLU A 32 4.83 8.61 -13.28
C GLU A 32 4.51 7.50 -12.29
N ASN A 33 4.81 7.76 -11.01
CA ASN A 33 4.41 6.88 -9.93
C ASN A 33 2.90 6.97 -9.70
N PHE A 34 2.24 5.81 -9.59
CA PHE A 34 0.82 5.72 -9.32
C PHE A 34 0.53 4.65 -8.27
N LEU A 35 -0.58 4.83 -7.55
CA LEU A 35 -1.20 3.81 -6.73
C LEU A 35 -2.71 3.91 -6.91
N GLU A 36 -3.29 2.86 -7.48
CA GLU A 36 -4.73 2.67 -7.59
C GLU A 36 -5.15 1.62 -6.57
N ILE A 37 -6.20 1.92 -5.80
CA ILE A 37 -6.71 1.01 -4.78
C ILE A 37 -8.23 1.01 -4.77
N GLU A 38 -8.80 -0.18 -4.57
CA GLU A 38 -10.23 -0.37 -4.45
C GLU A 38 -10.55 -1.38 -3.33
N VAL A 39 -11.59 -1.10 -2.56
CA VAL A 39 -12.22 -2.05 -1.63
C VAL A 39 -13.54 -2.50 -2.25
N ALA A 40 -13.62 -3.78 -2.63
CA ALA A 40 -14.70 -4.33 -3.42
C ALA A 40 -15.12 -5.73 -2.94
N ASN A 41 -16.09 -6.33 -3.63
CA ASN A 41 -16.44 -7.75 -3.56
C ASN A 41 -16.59 -8.28 -2.11
N PRO A 42 -17.56 -7.72 -1.35
CA PRO A 42 -17.84 -8.20 0.00
C PRO A 42 -18.27 -9.66 -0.02
N LYS A 43 -17.79 -10.46 0.92
CA LYS A 43 -18.21 -11.86 1.09
C LYS A 43 -18.47 -12.18 2.54
N THR A 44 -19.64 -12.74 2.82
CA THR A 44 -20.00 -13.25 4.14
C THR A 44 -19.67 -14.74 4.20
N HIS A 45 -18.92 -15.13 5.22
CA HIS A 45 -18.44 -16.48 5.44
C HIS A 45 -19.17 -17.11 6.62
N PHE A 46 -19.52 -18.39 6.47
CA PHE A 46 -20.26 -19.19 7.45
C PHE A 46 -19.38 -20.37 7.92
N PRO A 47 -18.39 -20.11 8.79
CA PRO A 47 -17.40 -21.14 9.14
C PRO A 47 -17.96 -22.31 9.95
N HIS A 48 -19.11 -22.14 10.60
CA HIS A 48 -19.80 -23.20 11.36
C HIS A 48 -21.25 -23.31 10.90
N ALA A 49 -21.80 -24.52 10.91
CA ALA A 49 -23.14 -24.83 10.41
C ALA A 49 -24.27 -24.07 11.12
N GLU A 50 -24.08 -23.64 12.37
CA GLU A 50 -25.06 -22.89 13.16
C GLU A 50 -24.89 -21.35 13.06
N ASN A 51 -24.30 -20.84 11.99
CA ASN A 51 -23.97 -19.41 11.82
C ASN A 51 -23.05 -18.82 12.91
N ARG A 52 -22.42 -19.67 13.74
CA ARG A 52 -21.45 -19.23 14.75
C ARG A 52 -20.18 -18.76 14.07
N GLY A 53 -19.67 -17.62 14.52
CA GLY A 53 -18.44 -17.04 13.98
C GLY A 53 -18.57 -16.46 12.56
N MET A 54 -19.79 -16.17 12.10
CA MET A 54 -20.02 -15.50 10.81
C MET A 54 -19.29 -14.16 10.73
N TYR A 55 -18.65 -13.89 9.60
CA TYR A 55 -17.95 -12.64 9.35
C TYR A 55 -18.03 -12.25 7.88
N THR A 56 -17.95 -10.95 7.62
CA THR A 56 -17.84 -10.40 6.28
C THR A 56 -16.44 -9.84 6.08
N ASP A 57 -15.80 -10.20 4.97
CA ASP A 57 -14.55 -9.60 4.53
C ASP A 57 -14.73 -8.91 3.17
N TYR A 58 -13.79 -8.03 2.87
CA TYR A 58 -13.76 -7.22 1.66
C TYR A 58 -12.47 -7.49 0.90
N GLU A 59 -12.55 -7.46 -0.42
CA GLU A 59 -11.38 -7.57 -1.28
C GLU A 59 -10.69 -6.22 -1.41
N VAL A 60 -9.42 -6.14 -1.06
CA VAL A 60 -8.56 -4.97 -1.30
C VAL A 60 -7.73 -5.28 -2.53
N ILE A 61 -7.95 -4.52 -3.60
CA ILE A 61 -7.27 -4.64 -4.89
C ILE A 61 -6.38 -3.42 -5.03
N CYS A 62 -5.09 -3.62 -5.30
CA CYS A 62 -4.15 -2.54 -5.52
C CYS A 62 -3.34 -2.78 -6.79
N ARG A 63 -3.12 -1.72 -7.56
CA ARG A 63 -2.18 -1.66 -8.70
C ARG A 63 -1.25 -0.48 -8.47
N THR A 64 0.05 -0.70 -8.54
CA THR A 64 1.03 0.36 -8.30
C THR A 64 2.37 0.05 -8.97
N ASN A 65 3.15 1.10 -9.26
CA ASN A 65 4.57 1.01 -9.62
C ASN A 65 5.47 1.65 -8.55
N LEU A 66 4.93 1.98 -7.37
CA LEU A 66 5.71 2.59 -6.30
C LEU A 66 6.82 1.65 -5.83
N PRO A 67 8.04 2.16 -5.60
CA PRO A 67 9.20 1.34 -5.22
C PRO A 67 9.11 0.75 -3.81
N SER A 68 8.18 1.22 -2.98
CA SER A 68 7.90 0.67 -1.65
C SER A 68 7.13 -0.65 -1.69
N PHE A 69 6.49 -0.97 -2.81
CA PHE A 69 5.73 -2.20 -3.02
C PHE A 69 6.57 -3.24 -3.75
N THR A 70 6.37 -4.51 -3.39
CA THR A 70 7.07 -5.65 -4.01
C THR A 70 6.30 -6.20 -5.21
N LYS A 71 4.99 -5.95 -5.28
CA LYS A 71 4.08 -6.47 -6.29
C LYS A 71 3.44 -5.32 -7.08
N ARG A 72 3.46 -5.40 -8.41
CA ARG A 72 2.72 -4.46 -9.28
C ARG A 72 1.21 -4.53 -9.05
N THR A 73 0.71 -5.72 -8.70
CA THR A 73 -0.70 -5.96 -8.43
C THR A 73 -0.85 -6.86 -7.22
N SER A 74 -1.75 -6.50 -6.31
CA SER A 74 -2.09 -7.31 -5.15
C SER A 74 -3.59 -7.39 -4.96
N LYS A 75 -4.06 -8.57 -4.55
CA LYS A 75 -5.44 -8.81 -4.18
C LYS A 75 -5.46 -9.59 -2.88
N VAL A 76 -5.98 -8.98 -1.81
CA VAL A 76 -6.06 -9.57 -0.46
C VAL A 76 -7.46 -9.41 0.10
N ARG A 77 -7.81 -10.19 1.12
CA ARG A 77 -9.10 -10.05 1.81
C ARG A 77 -8.90 -9.57 3.23
N ARG A 78 -9.75 -8.64 3.67
CA ARG A 78 -9.67 -7.98 4.98
C ARG A 78 -11.05 -7.84 5.60
N ARG A 79 -11.16 -8.24 6.86
CA ARG A 79 -12.32 -7.96 7.72
C ARG A 79 -12.25 -6.53 8.22
N TYR A 80 -13.40 -5.96 8.56
CA TYR A 80 -13.45 -4.63 9.19
C TYR A 80 -12.53 -4.50 10.43
N SER A 81 -12.45 -5.54 11.26
CA SER A 81 -11.56 -5.56 12.43
C SER A 81 -10.07 -5.49 12.07
N GLU A 82 -9.68 -6.00 10.90
CA GLU A 82 -8.30 -5.87 10.40
C GLU A 82 -8.01 -4.44 9.93
N PHE A 83 -9.00 -3.72 9.38
CA PHE A 83 -8.86 -2.28 9.14
C PHE A 83 -8.69 -1.50 10.45
N GLU A 84 -9.43 -1.86 11.51
CA GLU A 84 -9.24 -1.25 12.84
C GLU A 84 -7.82 -1.46 13.37
N LEU A 85 -7.31 -2.69 13.22
CA LEU A 85 -5.94 -3.03 13.60
C LEU A 85 -4.92 -2.28 12.74
N PHE A 86 -5.15 -2.22 11.42
CA PHE A 86 -4.30 -1.50 10.48
C PHE A 86 -4.17 -0.03 10.87
N ARG A 87 -5.30 0.65 11.14
CA ARG A 87 -5.29 2.04 11.60
C ARG A 87 -4.47 2.21 12.89
N LYS A 88 -4.59 1.29 13.85
CA LYS A 88 -3.79 1.35 15.10
C LYS A 88 -2.30 1.17 14.83
N CYS A 89 -1.92 0.19 14.03
CA CYS A 89 -0.53 -0.06 13.66
C CYS A 89 0.07 1.12 12.88
N LEU A 90 -0.71 1.72 11.98
CA LEU A 90 -0.29 2.87 11.17
C LEU A 90 -0.05 4.11 12.04
N LEU A 91 -0.96 4.40 12.97
CA LEU A 91 -0.78 5.50 13.93
C LEU A 91 0.46 5.27 14.81
N LYS A 92 0.71 4.03 15.25
CA LYS A 92 1.91 3.68 16.01
C LYS A 92 3.18 3.90 15.18
N GLU A 93 3.22 3.44 13.92
CA GLU A 93 4.34 3.66 13.02
C GLU A 93 4.60 5.16 12.82
N LEU A 94 3.55 5.95 12.57
CA LEU A 94 3.65 7.40 12.43
C LEU A 94 4.21 8.09 13.68
N SER A 95 3.78 7.66 14.86
CA SER A 95 4.26 8.22 16.14
C SER A 95 5.75 7.97 16.40
N LEU A 96 6.31 6.92 15.80
CA LEU A 96 7.73 6.55 15.90
C LEU A 96 8.56 7.09 14.72
N SER A 97 7.91 7.67 13.72
CA SER A 97 8.54 8.22 12.51
C SER A 97 8.86 9.71 12.66
N SER A 98 9.62 10.26 11.71
CA SER A 98 9.85 11.71 11.57
C SER A 98 8.60 12.50 11.16
N HIS A 99 7.44 11.86 10.97
CA HIS A 99 6.21 12.47 10.45
C HIS A 99 5.02 12.36 11.42
N PRO A 100 5.13 12.81 12.69
CA PRO A 100 4.07 12.64 13.70
C PRO A 100 2.80 13.46 13.42
N LYS A 101 2.82 14.36 12.43
CA LYS A 101 1.70 15.25 12.09
C LYS A 101 0.76 14.68 11.02
N VAL A 102 1.07 13.52 10.43
CA VAL A 102 0.17 12.88 9.47
C VAL A 102 -1.09 12.41 10.20
N VAL A 103 -2.25 12.95 9.80
CA VAL A 103 -3.54 12.61 10.40
C VAL A 103 -4.18 11.48 9.62
N VAL A 104 -4.46 10.36 10.29
CA VAL A 104 -5.18 9.24 9.69
C VAL A 104 -6.68 9.38 9.99
N PRO A 105 -7.55 9.45 8.96
CA PRO A 105 -8.99 9.61 9.16
C PRO A 105 -9.57 8.46 10.01
N HIS A 106 -10.68 8.71 10.68
CA HIS A 106 -11.39 7.68 11.44
C HIS A 106 -12.03 6.67 10.47
N LEU A 107 -12.09 5.40 10.88
CA LEU A 107 -12.84 4.38 10.16
C LEU A 107 -14.36 4.64 10.31
N PRO A 108 -15.18 4.16 9.37
CA PRO A 108 -16.63 4.22 9.51
C PRO A 108 -17.09 3.52 10.80
N GLY A 109 -18.20 3.97 11.37
CA GLY A 109 -18.67 3.47 12.67
C GLY A 109 -18.92 1.96 12.72
N LYS A 110 -18.84 1.39 13.93
CA LYS A 110 -19.27 0.00 14.16
C LYS A 110 -20.79 -0.07 14.02
N ILE A 111 -21.25 -0.90 13.10
CA ILE A 111 -22.68 -1.22 12.94
C ILE A 111 -23.12 -2.02 14.17
N ILE A 112 -24.22 -1.60 14.79
CA ILE A 112 -24.80 -2.20 15.99
C ILE A 112 -25.27 -3.64 15.69
N LEU A 113 -25.12 -4.54 16.67
CA LEU A 113 -25.49 -5.95 16.59
C LEU A 113 -26.96 -6.12 16.16
N GLY A 114 -27.18 -6.84 15.06
CA GLY A 114 -28.50 -7.07 14.46
C GLY A 114 -28.48 -6.85 12.95
N ASN A 115 -28.06 -5.67 12.49
CA ASN A 115 -28.08 -5.29 11.07
C ASN A 115 -26.74 -5.45 10.34
N ARG A 116 -25.68 -5.90 11.03
CA ARG A 116 -24.30 -5.87 10.48
C ARG A 116 -24.04 -6.76 9.25
N PHE A 117 -25.01 -7.60 8.90
CA PHE A 117 -24.93 -8.56 7.80
C PHE A 117 -26.04 -8.37 6.76
N SER A 118 -26.83 -7.29 6.86
CA SER A 118 -27.72 -6.94 5.76
C SER A 118 -26.91 -6.46 4.56
N ASP A 119 -27.47 -6.58 3.37
CA ASP A 119 -26.81 -6.15 2.14
C ASP A 119 -26.55 -4.64 2.16
N GLU A 120 -27.47 -3.84 2.72
CA GLU A 120 -27.31 -2.39 2.85
C GLU A 120 -26.13 -2.04 3.77
N ALA A 121 -26.05 -2.69 4.94
CA ALA A 121 -24.97 -2.49 5.90
C ALA A 121 -23.61 -2.91 5.35
N ILE A 122 -23.57 -4.00 4.58
CA ILE A 122 -22.37 -4.50 3.93
C ILE A 122 -21.90 -3.54 2.84
N GLU A 123 -22.82 -3.05 2.00
CA GLU A 123 -22.54 -2.13 0.90
C GLU A 123 -22.11 -0.75 1.40
N GLU A 124 -22.83 -0.18 2.36
CA GLU A 124 -22.46 1.09 3.01
C GLU A 124 -21.03 1.00 3.58
N ARG A 125 -20.75 -0.07 4.33
CA ARG A 125 -19.41 -0.30 4.87
C ARG A 125 -18.35 -0.48 3.77
N LYS A 126 -18.66 -1.18 2.68
CA LYS A 126 -17.74 -1.33 1.54
C LYS A 126 -17.38 0.04 0.98
N GLN A 127 -18.37 0.89 0.73
CA GLN A 127 -18.17 2.23 0.17
C GLN A 127 -17.32 3.12 1.09
N ASP A 128 -17.58 3.08 2.40
CA ASP A 128 -16.82 3.86 3.35
C ASP A 128 -15.40 3.35 3.54
N LEU A 129 -15.20 2.03 3.59
CA LEU A 129 -13.85 1.44 3.59
C LEU A 129 -13.10 1.77 2.30
N ASN A 130 -13.77 1.81 1.15
CA ASN A 130 -13.17 2.21 -0.11
C ASN A 130 -12.68 3.67 -0.07
N LYS A 131 -13.54 4.61 0.35
CA LYS A 131 -13.19 6.03 0.51
C LYS A 131 -12.04 6.23 1.49
N TRP A 132 -12.11 5.53 2.63
CA TRP A 132 -11.08 5.58 3.66
C TRP A 132 -9.74 5.06 3.14
N MET A 133 -9.74 3.90 2.48
CA MET A 133 -8.52 3.30 1.94
C MET A 133 -7.91 4.14 0.82
N PHE A 134 -8.74 4.72 -0.05
CA PHE A 134 -8.29 5.66 -1.08
C PHE A 134 -7.56 6.85 -0.47
N THR A 135 -8.13 7.46 0.58
CA THR A 135 -7.51 8.60 1.28
C THR A 135 -6.18 8.23 1.93
N VAL A 136 -6.13 7.07 2.61
CA VAL A 136 -4.93 6.63 3.35
C VAL A 136 -3.83 6.20 2.39
N ALA A 137 -4.13 5.35 1.41
CA ALA A 137 -3.13 4.86 0.46
C ALA A 137 -2.67 5.93 -0.54
N GLY A 138 -3.49 6.97 -0.77
CA GLY A 138 -3.15 8.13 -1.58
C GLY A 138 -2.18 9.11 -0.91
N HIS A 139 -1.89 8.96 0.38
CA HIS A 139 -1.05 9.92 1.10
C HIS A 139 0.45 9.75 0.76
N PRO A 140 1.15 10.76 0.19
CA PRO A 140 2.52 10.59 -0.33
C PRO A 140 3.54 10.10 0.72
N LEU A 141 3.46 10.57 1.97
CA LEU A 141 4.37 10.12 3.03
C LEU A 141 4.10 8.68 3.48
N LEU A 142 2.88 8.17 3.34
CA LEU A 142 2.56 6.79 3.66
C LEU A 142 3.01 5.88 2.51
N GLN A 143 2.82 6.31 1.26
CA GLN A 143 3.30 5.63 0.07
C GLN A 143 4.81 5.39 0.09
N SER A 144 5.60 6.38 0.50
CA SER A 144 7.06 6.27 0.51
C SER A 144 7.64 5.62 1.77
N GLY A 145 6.97 5.77 2.92
CA GLY A 145 7.56 5.46 4.23
C GLY A 145 6.87 4.38 5.06
N SER A 146 5.64 3.98 4.75
CA SER A 146 4.86 3.08 5.62
C SER A 146 5.04 1.61 5.26
N LYS A 147 5.72 0.85 6.12
CA LYS A 147 5.80 -0.61 5.99
C LYS A 147 4.47 -1.27 6.37
N VAL A 148 3.74 -0.64 7.29
CA VAL A 148 2.42 -1.13 7.72
C VAL A 148 1.42 -1.06 6.57
N LEU A 149 1.41 0.00 5.76
CA LEU A 149 0.57 0.13 4.56
C LEU A 149 0.87 -0.98 3.55
N VAL A 150 2.13 -1.18 3.20
CA VAL A 150 2.56 -2.22 2.25
C VAL A 150 2.15 -3.60 2.75
N ARG A 151 2.41 -3.92 4.03
CA ARG A 151 2.01 -5.18 4.66
C ARG A 151 0.51 -5.41 4.58
N PHE A 152 -0.30 -4.38 4.85
CA PHE A 152 -1.75 -4.48 4.80
C PHE A 152 -2.28 -4.76 3.38
N ILE A 153 -1.62 -4.25 2.35
CA ILE A 153 -2.03 -4.41 0.95
C ILE A 153 -1.49 -5.71 0.32
N GLU A 154 -0.27 -6.15 0.64
CA GLU A 154 0.39 -7.25 -0.08
C GLU A 154 0.34 -8.62 0.59
N ASN A 155 0.31 -8.67 1.93
CA ASN A 155 0.43 -9.93 2.66
C ASN A 155 -0.90 -10.70 2.63
N LYS A 156 -0.85 -12.03 2.59
CA LYS A 156 -2.08 -12.83 2.63
C LYS A 156 -2.87 -12.58 3.92
N GLU A 157 -2.18 -12.57 5.05
CA GLU A 157 -2.72 -12.33 6.38
C GLU A 157 -2.19 -11.03 6.96
N PHE A 158 -3.04 -10.28 7.66
CA PHE A 158 -2.64 -9.09 8.38
C PHE A 158 -2.80 -9.32 9.88
N LEU A 159 -1.69 -9.70 10.50
CA LEU A 159 -1.57 -9.83 11.95
C LEU A 159 -0.87 -8.57 12.49
N GLY A 160 -1.28 -8.16 13.70
CA GLY A 160 -0.79 -6.95 14.39
C GLY A 160 0.70 -7.01 14.65
#